data_AF-A0A9P1V815-F1
#
_entry.id   AF-A0A9P1V815-F1
#
_cell.length_a   1.000
_cell.length_b   1.000
_cell.length_c   1.000
_cell.angle_alpha   90.00
_cell.angle_beta   90.00
_cell.angle_gamma   90.00
#
_symmetry.space_group_name_H-M   'P 1'
#
loop_
_entity.id
_entity.type
_entity.pdbx_description
1 polymer ?
#
loop_
_entity_poly.entity_id
_entity_poly.type
_entity_poly.pdbx_seq_one_letter_code
_entity_poly.pdbx_strand_id
1 'polypeptide(L)'
;IPFNSISEMFIAGRESAAFQIVANIIMFVPLGMLLPLCYPKLKWKSVFAISFIATVGIELAQLLQDLIYQSPFKFVDIDDVILNFSGGIIGYMIFVMFRPLLRKMGLYPNV
;
A
#
# COMPACT_ATOMS: atom_id res chain seq x y z
N ILE A 1 -4.34 5.89 -16.97
CA ILE A 1 -4.65 4.57 -17.58
C ILE A 1 -3.85 3.54 -16.78
N PRO A 2 -4.43 2.39 -16.40
CA PRO A 2 -3.67 1.37 -15.67
C PRO A 2 -2.40 0.94 -16.42
N PHE A 3 -1.31 0.82 -15.67
CA PHE A 3 0.05 0.47 -16.08
C PHE A 3 0.73 1.48 -17.01
N ASN A 4 0.17 2.67 -17.19
CA ASN A 4 0.73 3.67 -18.09
C ASN A 4 2.01 4.29 -17.51
N SER A 5 1.97 4.74 -16.26
CA SER A 5 3.13 5.34 -15.59
C SER A 5 4.26 4.33 -15.45
N ILE A 6 3.92 3.09 -15.09
CA ILE A 6 4.88 1.98 -15.05
C ILE A 6 5.53 1.78 -16.43
N SER A 7 4.73 1.71 -17.49
CA SER A 7 5.24 1.52 -18.86
C SER A 7 6.15 2.67 -19.30
N GLU A 8 5.76 3.91 -19.02
CA GLU A 8 6.56 5.10 -19.33
C GLU A 8 7.93 5.08 -18.62
N MET A 9 7.97 4.64 -17.36
CA MET A 9 9.22 4.53 -16.61
C MET A 9 10.17 3.51 -17.22
N PHE A 10 9.65 2.35 -17.66
CA PHE A 10 10.45 1.32 -18.33
C PHE A 10 10.93 1.75 -19.71
N ILE A 11 10.06 2.38 -20.52
CA ILE A 11 10.40 2.85 -21.88
C ILE A 11 11.43 3.97 -21.82
N ALA A 12 11.31 4.88 -20.84
CA ALA A 12 12.27 5.96 -20.64
C ALA A 12 13.63 5.49 -20.09
N GLY A 13 13.82 4.19 -19.82
CA GLY A 13 15.06 3.64 -19.29
C GLY A 13 15.45 4.23 -17.94
N ARG A 14 14.49 4.68 -17.14
CA ARG A 14 14.79 5.32 -15.85
C ARG A 14 15.34 4.26 -14.90
N GLU A 15 16.61 4.39 -14.52
CA GLU A 15 17.27 3.50 -13.53
C GLU A 15 16.50 3.44 -12.20
N SER A 16 15.65 4.43 -11.91
CA SER A 16 14.80 4.51 -10.72
C SER A 16 13.44 3.83 -10.83
N ALA A 17 13.07 3.24 -11.98
CA ALA A 17 11.74 2.64 -12.18
C ALA A 17 11.46 1.51 -11.17
N ALA A 18 12.41 0.59 -11.02
CA ALA A 18 12.31 -0.50 -10.05
C ALA A 18 12.24 0.03 -8.62
N PHE A 19 13.02 1.07 -8.29
CA PHE A 19 12.99 1.69 -6.97
C PHE A 19 11.62 2.30 -6.67
N GLN A 20 11.00 3.03 -7.61
CA GLN A 20 9.67 3.61 -7.42
C GLN A 20 8.59 2.54 -7.21
N ILE A 21 8.60 1.50 -8.05
CA ILE A 21 7.68 0.37 -7.92
C ILE A 21 7.80 -0.27 -6.53
N VAL A 22 9.03 -0.57 -6.11
CA VAL A 22 9.29 -1.18 -4.80
C VAL A 22 8.94 -0.25 -3.65
N ALA A 23 9.26 1.05 -3.75
CA ALA A 23 8.97 2.03 -2.72
C ALA A 23 7.46 2.19 -2.48
N ASN A 24 6.66 2.23 -3.54
CA ASN A 24 5.19 2.28 -3.45
C ASN A 24 4.64 1.02 -2.77
N ILE A 25 5.10 -0.17 -3.18
CA ILE A 25 4.69 -1.42 -2.53
C ILE A 25 5.06 -1.39 -1.04
N ILE A 26 6.31 -1.05 -0.70
CA ILE A 26 6.81 -1.06 0.68
C ILE A 26 6.04 -0.08 1.57
N MET A 27 5.58 1.05 1.03
CA MET A 27 4.84 2.08 1.79
C MET A 27 3.63 1.49 2.55
N PHE A 28 2.97 0.48 1.99
CA PHE A 28 1.75 -0.09 2.57
C PHE A 28 1.92 -1.46 3.24
N VAL A 29 3.10 -2.09 3.13
CA VAL A 29 3.41 -3.34 3.84
C VAL A 29 3.20 -3.21 5.35
N PRO A 30 3.69 -2.15 6.04
CA PRO A 30 3.45 -1.98 7.47
C PRO A 30 1.97 -1.89 7.83
N LEU A 31 1.16 -1.17 7.03
CA LEU A 31 -0.27 -1.02 7.28
C LEU A 31 -0.99 -2.37 7.22
N GLY A 32 -0.70 -3.18 6.20
CA GLY A 32 -1.26 -4.53 6.04
C GLY A 32 -0.91 -5.48 7.18
N MET A 33 0.28 -5.33 7.77
CA MET A 33 0.72 -6.10 8.95
C MET A 33 0.07 -5.61 10.25
N LEU A 34 0.05 -4.29 10.46
CA LEU A 34 -0.36 -3.69 11.73
C LEU A 34 -1.88 -3.76 11.95
N LEU A 35 -2.69 -3.67 10.89
CA LEU A 35 -4.14 -3.74 11.01
C LEU A 35 -4.65 -5.01 11.74
N PRO A 36 -4.33 -6.23 11.29
CA PRO A 36 -4.75 -7.43 12.02
C PRO A 36 -4.01 -7.62 13.35
N LEU A 37 -2.78 -7.08 13.50
CA LEU A 37 -2.02 -7.14 14.75
C LEU A 37 -2.68 -6.31 15.87
N CYS A 38 -3.07 -5.08 15.57
CA CYS A 38 -3.72 -4.16 16.51
C CYS A 38 -5.21 -4.49 16.70
N TYR A 39 -5.86 -5.07 15.68
CA TYR A 39 -7.28 -5.42 15.72
C TYR A 39 -7.49 -6.91 15.42
N PRO A 40 -7.31 -7.81 16.42
CA PRO A 40 -7.31 -9.26 16.20
C PRO A 40 -8.59 -9.87 15.63
N LYS A 41 -9.72 -9.14 15.74
CA LYS A 41 -11.04 -9.55 15.21
C LYS A 41 -11.28 -9.04 13.77
N LEU A 42 -10.36 -8.25 13.23
CA LEU A 42 -10.48 -7.66 11.90
C LEU A 42 -10.37 -8.77 10.84
N LYS A 43 -11.35 -8.82 9.94
CA LYS A 43 -11.35 -9.80 8.84
C LYS A 43 -10.40 -9.33 7.73
N TRP A 44 -9.82 -10.27 6.99
CA TRP A 44 -8.96 -9.99 5.84
C TRP A 44 -9.60 -9.03 4.83
N LYS A 45 -10.91 -9.16 4.58
CA LYS A 45 -11.67 -8.26 3.70
C LYS A 45 -11.61 -6.80 4.17
N SER A 46 -11.67 -6.58 5.48
CA SER A 46 -11.58 -5.25 6.07
C SER A 46 -10.16 -4.70 5.97
N VAL A 47 -9.13 -5.53 6.14
CA VAL A 47 -7.73 -5.12 5.93
C VAL A 47 -7.54 -4.62 4.49
N PHE A 48 -8.05 -5.37 3.51
CA PHE A 48 -7.94 -4.99 2.10
C PHE A 48 -8.77 -3.74 1.78
N ALA A 49 -10.01 -3.65 2.28
CA ALA A 49 -10.85 -2.47 2.11
C ALA A 49 -10.20 -1.21 2.70
N ILE A 50 -9.65 -1.29 3.91
CA ILE A 50 -8.93 -0.18 4.56
C ILE A 50 -7.68 0.18 3.75
N SER A 51 -6.90 -0.80 3.30
CA SER A 51 -5.72 -0.56 2.48
C SER A 51 -6.09 0.18 1.20
N PHE A 52 -7.12 -0.29 0.47
CA PHE A 52 -7.61 0.36 -0.75
C PHE A 52 -8.16 1.77 -0.52
N ILE A 53 -8.94 1.99 0.54
CA ILE A 53 -9.44 3.33 0.87
C ILE A 53 -8.28 4.26 1.20
N ALA A 54 -7.29 3.78 1.95
CA ALA A 54 -6.12 4.56 2.31
C ALA A 54 -5.25 4.91 1.09
N THR A 55 -5.06 3.98 0.15
CA THR A 55 -4.30 4.23 -1.08
C THR A 55 -4.98 5.30 -1.95
N VAL A 56 -6.31 5.20 -2.14
CA VAL A 56 -7.10 6.21 -2.84
C VAL A 56 -7.08 7.54 -2.09
N GLY A 57 -7.15 7.52 -0.75
CA GLY A 57 -7.08 8.71 0.08
C GLY A 57 -5.77 9.47 -0.07
N ILE A 58 -4.63 8.79 -0.25
CA ILE A 58 -3.34 9.43 -0.50
C ILE A 58 -3.32 10.12 -1.86
N GLU A 59 -3.79 9.48 -2.92
CA GLU A 59 -3.88 10.10 -4.25
C GLU A 59 -4.77 11.35 -4.23
N LEU A 60 -5.92 11.28 -3.53
CA LEU A 60 -6.80 12.43 -3.37
C LEU A 60 -6.14 13.54 -2.56
N ALA A 61 -5.40 13.20 -1.50
CA ALA A 61 -4.65 14.18 -0.71
C ALA A 61 -3.55 14.86 -1.55
N GLN A 62 -2.85 14.12 -2.41
CA GLN A 62 -1.87 14.67 -3.35
C GLN A 62 -2.52 15.58 -4.38
N LEU A 63 -3.66 15.18 -4.95
CA LEU A 63 -4.43 16.02 -5.87
C LEU A 63 -4.88 17.33 -5.19
N LEU A 64 -5.38 17.25 -3.96
CA LEU A 64 -5.77 18.43 -3.18
C LEU A 64 -4.56 19.33 -2.89
N GLN A 65 -3.41 18.76 -2.54
CA GLN A 65 -2.16 19.49 -2.35
C GLN A 65 -1.79 20.27 -3.63
N ASP A 66 -1.81 19.61 -4.77
CA ASP A 66 -1.47 20.25 -6.04
C ASP A 66 -2.40 21.40 -6.41
N LEU A 67 -3.72 21.24 -6.16
CA LEU A 67 -4.71 22.30 -6.33
C LEU A 67 -4.45 23.50 -5.41
N ILE A 68 -4.08 23.26 -4.15
CA ILE A 68 -3.84 24.31 -3.15
C ILE A 68 -2.56 25.08 -3.43
N TYR A 69 -1.47 24.38 -3.75
CA TYR A 69 -0.14 24.97 -3.93
C TYR A 69 0.15 25.39 -5.38
N GLN A 70 -0.82 25.24 -6.29
CA GLN A 70 -0.67 25.51 -7.73
C GLN A 70 0.56 24.81 -8.35
N SER A 71 0.86 23.61 -7.86
CA SER A 71 1.93 22.77 -8.40
C SER A 71 1.37 21.98 -9.58
N PRO A 72 1.87 22.16 -10.81
CA PRO A 72 1.20 21.65 -12.00
C PRO A 72 1.56 20.18 -12.35
N PHE A 73 1.96 19.35 -11.37
CA PHE A 73 2.74 18.14 -11.69
C PHE A 73 2.24 16.77 -11.19
N LYS A 74 1.11 16.65 -10.48
CA LYS A 74 0.58 15.33 -10.09
C LYS A 74 -0.91 15.18 -10.40
N PHE A 75 -1.17 14.39 -11.43
CA PHE A 75 -2.46 13.75 -11.63
C PHE A 75 -2.55 12.52 -10.73
N VAL A 76 -3.77 12.14 -10.34
CA VAL A 76 -4.03 10.87 -9.64
C VAL A 76 -3.44 9.72 -10.45
N ASP A 77 -2.50 8.98 -9.85
CA ASP A 77 -1.85 7.86 -10.49
C ASP A 77 -2.47 6.55 -10.05
N ILE A 78 -3.14 5.88 -10.99
CA ILE A 78 -3.78 4.59 -10.72
C ILE A 78 -2.74 3.48 -10.50
N ASP A 79 -1.53 3.64 -11.02
CA ASP A 79 -0.45 2.68 -10.84
C ASP A 79 0.05 2.71 -9.39
N ASP A 80 0.14 3.91 -8.80
CA ASP A 80 0.48 4.08 -7.39
C ASP A 80 -0.58 3.46 -6.48
N VAL A 81 -1.88 3.63 -6.80
CA VAL A 81 -2.97 2.93 -6.09
C VAL A 81 -2.80 1.42 -6.14
N ILE A 82 -2.50 0.87 -7.32
CA ILE A 82 -2.33 -0.59 -7.51
C ILE A 82 -1.13 -1.09 -6.72
N LEU A 83 0.02 -0.41 -6.81
CA LEU A 83 1.26 -0.78 -6.13
C LEU A 83 1.10 -0.71 -4.61
N ASN A 84 0.58 0.41 -4.10
CA ASN A 84 0.32 0.60 -2.68
C ASN A 84 -0.69 -0.46 -2.16
N PHE A 85 -1.77 -0.72 -2.90
CA PHE A 85 -2.76 -1.74 -2.51
C PHE A 85 -2.13 -3.15 -2.47
N SER A 86 -1.27 -3.48 -3.43
CA SER A 86 -0.51 -4.74 -3.42
C SER A 86 0.41 -4.86 -2.21
N GLY A 87 1.02 -3.75 -1.77
CA GLY A 87 1.76 -3.64 -0.53
C GLY A 87 0.94 -4.02 0.70
N GLY A 88 -0.31 -3.54 0.79
CA GLY A 88 -1.24 -3.90 1.87
C GLY A 88 -1.57 -5.39 1.89
N ILE A 89 -1.73 -6.02 0.71
CA ILE A 89 -1.94 -7.47 0.60
C ILE A 89 -0.68 -8.22 1.05
N ILE A 90 0.51 -7.81 0.59
CA ILE A 90 1.79 -8.40 0.99
C ILE A 90 1.99 -8.31 2.50
N GLY A 91 1.73 -7.14 3.10
CA GLY A 91 1.79 -6.95 4.55
C GLY A 91 0.87 -7.90 5.31
N TYR A 92 -0.37 -8.08 4.85
CA TYR A 92 -1.29 -9.03 5.46
C TYR A 92 -0.79 -10.48 5.33
N MET A 93 -0.22 -10.87 4.18
CA MET A 93 0.35 -12.20 3.98
C MET A 93 1.53 -12.46 4.93
N ILE A 94 2.40 -11.46 5.12
CA ILE A 94 3.48 -11.51 6.11
C ILE A 94 2.90 -11.72 7.51
N PHE A 95 1.89 -10.95 7.91
CA PHE A 95 1.23 -11.16 9.21
C PHE A 95 0.70 -12.59 9.37
N VAL A 96 0.03 -13.15 8.36
CA VAL A 96 -0.50 -14.52 8.41
C VAL A 96 0.62 -15.54 8.60
N MET A 97 1.76 -15.36 7.93
CA MET A 97 2.94 -16.22 8.07
C MET A 97 3.52 -16.19 9.49
N PHE A 98 3.60 -15.01 10.11
CA PHE A 98 4.15 -14.83 11.46
C PHE A 98 3.12 -15.06 12.58
N ARG A 99 1.82 -15.11 12.27
CA ARG A 99 0.75 -15.29 13.27
C ARG A 99 0.96 -16.48 14.22
N PRO A 100 1.38 -17.69 13.78
CA PRO A 100 1.63 -18.81 14.68
C PRO A 100 2.76 -18.52 15.68
N LEU A 101 3.82 -17.85 15.22
CA LEU A 101 4.95 -17.45 16.07
C LEU A 101 4.52 -16.39 17.09
N LEU A 102 3.77 -15.37 16.65
CA LEU A 102 3.25 -14.33 17.54
C LEU A 102 2.33 -14.90 18.63
N ARG A 103 1.52 -15.91 18.30
CA ARG A 103 0.69 -16.64 19.29
C ARG A 103 1.56 -17.42 20.28
N LYS A 104 2.59 -18.13 19.80
CA LYS A 104 3.53 -18.87 20.65
C LYS A 104 4.28 -17.95 21.63
N MET A 105 4.59 -16.72 21.21
CA MET A 105 5.25 -15.71 22.06
C MET A 105 4.29 -15.00 23.02
N GLY A 106 2.98 -15.29 22.98
CA GLY A 106 1.98 -14.58 23.79
C GLY A 106 1.68 -13.15 23.33
N LEU A 107 2.15 -12.75 22.14
CA LEU A 107 1.97 -11.41 21.57
C LEU A 107 0.68 -11.25 20.75
N TYR A 108 0.01 -12.36 20.41
CA TYR A 108 -1.24 -12.35 19.66
C TYR A 108 -2.27 -13.28 20.28
N PRO A 109 -3.52 -12.83 20.50
CA PRO A 109 -4.52 -13.63 21.20
C PRO A 109 -5.02 -14.82 20.39
N ASN A 110 -5.47 -15.86 21.10
CA ASN A 110 -6.17 -17.01 20.53
C ASN A 110 -7.65 -16.66 20.31
N VAL A 111 -7.91 -15.80 19.33
CA VAL A 111 -9.26 -15.47 18.82
C VAL A 111 -9.63 -16.35 17.63
#